data_AF-A0A238UQT0-F1
#
_entry.id   AF-A0A238UQT0-F1
#
_cell.length_a   1.000
_cell.length_b   1.000
_cell.length_c   1.000
_cell.angle_alpha   90.00
_cell.angle_beta   90.00
_cell.angle_gamma   90.00
#
_symmetry.space_group_name_H-M   'P 1'
#
loop_
_entity.id
_entity.type
_entity.pdbx_description
1 polymer ?
#
loop_
_entity_poly.entity_id
_entity_poly.type
_entity_poly.pdbx_seq_one_letter_code
_entity_poly.pdbx_strand_id
1 'polypeptide(L)'
;MTQLVKYTGYTERHLERKFKESIGLNPKKFGNVVRLHHFLKLLKDKPVDANFTSICYDAGFSDQSHLIKDFRKHTGISPTEYLYNSRKLANNLIKTLPATIS
;
A
#
# COMPACT_ATOMS: atom_id res chain seq x y z
N MET A 1 -11.34 15.16 -3.71
CA MET A 1 -12.75 15.38 -4.09
C MET A 1 -13.01 16.81 -4.54
N THR A 2 -12.49 17.80 -3.82
CA THR A 2 -12.62 19.24 -4.16
C THR A 2 -12.27 19.59 -5.61
N GLN A 3 -11.20 19.02 -6.18
CA GLN A 3 -10.84 19.26 -7.58
C GLN A 3 -11.89 18.72 -8.56
N LEU A 4 -12.48 17.55 -8.27
CA LEU A 4 -13.56 16.97 -9.09
C LEU A 4 -14.85 17.79 -8.98
N VAL A 5 -15.20 18.26 -7.78
CA VAL A 5 -16.35 19.16 -7.58
C VAL A 5 -16.22 20.41 -8.45
N LYS A 6 -15.04 21.04 -8.47
CA LYS A 6 -14.78 22.22 -9.31
C LYS A 6 -14.85 21.91 -10.80
N TYR A 7 -14.33 20.77 -11.22
CA TYR A 7 -14.25 20.40 -12.64
C TYR A 7 -15.61 19.93 -13.21
N THR A 8 -16.42 19.22 -12.42
CA THR A 8 -17.68 18.62 -12.91
C THR A 8 -18.94 19.41 -12.52
N GLY A 9 -18.84 20.35 -11.57
CA GLY A 9 -20.00 21.05 -11.00
C GLY A 9 -20.89 20.19 -10.10
N TYR A 10 -20.51 18.95 -9.81
CA TYR A 10 -21.27 18.06 -8.92
C TYR A 10 -20.92 18.30 -7.46
N THR A 11 -21.91 18.10 -6.58
CA THR A 11 -21.65 18.06 -5.14
C THR A 11 -20.78 16.85 -4.79
N GLU A 12 -20.01 16.98 -3.71
CA GLU A 12 -19.18 15.90 -3.18
C GLU A 12 -19.99 14.62 -2.93
N ARG A 13 -21.17 14.74 -2.33
CA ARG A 13 -22.09 13.59 -2.10
C ARG A 13 -22.50 12.90 -3.40
N HIS A 14 -22.75 13.66 -4.47
CA HIS A 14 -23.11 13.07 -5.76
C HIS A 14 -21.94 12.29 -6.35
N LEU A 15 -20.74 12.87 -6.30
CA LEU A 15 -19.52 12.21 -6.77
C LEU A 15 -19.19 10.95 -5.97
N GLU A 16 -19.32 10.99 -4.64
CA GLU A 16 -19.13 9.80 -3.80
C GLU A 16 -20.11 8.69 -4.12
N ARG A 17 -21.39 9.02 -4.33
CA ARG A 17 -22.43 8.06 -4.72
C ARG A 17 -22.09 7.44 -6.07
N LYS A 18 -21.81 8.25 -7.09
CA LYS A 18 -21.43 7.78 -8.42
C LYS A 18 -20.20 6.89 -8.38
N PHE A 19 -19.17 7.30 -7.64
CA PHE A 19 -17.95 6.51 -7.48
C PHE A 19 -18.24 5.17 -6.80
N LYS A 20 -19.07 5.15 -5.75
CA LYS A 20 -19.47 3.92 -5.07
C LYS A 20 -20.31 3.00 -5.98
N GLU A 21 -21.21 3.56 -6.78
CA GLU A 21 -21.99 2.79 -7.77
C GLU A 21 -21.08 2.14 -8.82
N SER A 22 -20.00 2.81 -9.25
CA SER A 22 -19.09 2.29 -10.26
C SER A 22 -17.99 1.36 -9.72
N ILE A 23 -17.44 1.64 -8.53
CA ILE A 23 -16.24 0.97 -7.98
C ILE A 23 -16.57 0.08 -6.77
N GLY A 24 -17.78 0.22 -6.18
CA GLY A 24 -18.21 -0.53 -4.99
C GLY A 24 -17.65 0.00 -3.67
N LEU A 25 -16.64 0.87 -3.70
CA LEU A 25 -16.01 1.50 -2.54
C LEU A 25 -16.23 3.02 -2.56
N ASN A 26 -16.19 3.65 -1.40
CA ASN A 26 -16.10 5.11 -1.39
C ASN A 26 -14.69 5.59 -1.80
N PRO A 27 -14.55 6.82 -2.33
CA PRO A 27 -13.28 7.35 -2.82
C PRO A 27 -12.15 7.30 -1.80
N LYS A 28 -12.44 7.57 -0.52
CA LYS A 28 -11.44 7.55 0.55
C LYS A 28 -10.86 6.14 0.76
N LYS A 29 -11.71 5.12 0.86
CA LYS A 29 -11.29 3.72 1.01
C LYS A 29 -10.49 3.25 -0.20
N PHE A 30 -10.94 3.58 -1.40
CA PHE A 30 -10.22 3.24 -2.62
C PHE A 30 -8.84 3.92 -2.66
N GLY A 31 -8.78 5.22 -2.33
CA GLY A 31 -7.52 5.96 -2.25
C GLY A 31 -6.53 5.34 -1.26
N ASN A 32 -7.00 4.85 -0.10
CA ASN A 32 -6.16 4.14 0.85
C ASN A 32 -5.58 2.83 0.26
N VAL A 33 -6.39 2.05 -0.45
CA VAL A 33 -5.94 0.81 -1.12
C VAL A 33 -4.90 1.12 -2.20
N VAL A 34 -5.17 2.11 -3.05
CA VAL A 34 -4.22 2.56 -4.09
C VAL A 34 -2.89 3.01 -3.46
N ARG A 35 -2.96 3.79 -2.38
CA ARG A 35 -1.77 4.25 -1.65
C ARG A 35 -0.96 3.09 -1.07
N LEU A 36 -1.63 2.11 -0.47
CA LEU A 36 -0.99 0.92 0.08
C LEU A 36 -0.33 0.07 -1.02
N HIS A 37 -1.01 -0.12 -2.17
CA HIS A 37 -0.43 -0.81 -3.32
C HIS A 37 0.79 -0.06 -3.87
N HIS A 38 0.73 1.28 -3.92
CA HIS A 38 1.87 2.08 -4.33
C HIS A 38 3.07 1.91 -3.38
N PHE A 39 2.84 1.94 -2.07
CA PHE A 39 3.85 1.64 -1.07
C PHE A 39 4.50 0.26 -1.27
N LEU A 40 3.70 -0.79 -1.46
CA LEU A 40 4.22 -2.14 -1.69
C LEU A 40 5.03 -2.25 -2.99
N LYS A 41 4.62 -1.54 -4.04
CA LYS A 41 5.38 -1.47 -5.30
C LYS A 41 6.74 -0.82 -5.09
N LEU A 42 6.78 0.36 -4.46
CA LEU A 42 8.03 1.05 -4.13
C LEU A 42 8.94 0.18 -3.27
N LEU A 43 8.37 -0.55 -2.31
CA LEU A 43 9.12 -1.44 -1.44
C LEU A 43 9.74 -2.63 -2.18
N LYS A 44 9.07 -3.15 -3.22
CA LYS A 44 9.58 -4.24 -4.07
C LYS A 44 10.69 -3.78 -5.00
N ASP A 45 10.58 -2.58 -5.56
CA ASP A 45 11.47 -2.08 -6.61
C ASP A 45 12.76 -1.44 -6.04
N LYS A 46 12.90 -1.32 -4.72
CA LYS A 46 14.02 -0.63 -4.07
C LYS A 46 15.14 -1.58 -3.62
N PRO A 47 16.41 -1.10 -3.59
CA PRO A 47 17.54 -1.84 -3.00
C PRO A 47 17.31 -2.17 -1.53
N VAL A 48 18.00 -3.20 -1.04
CA VAL A 48 17.91 -3.71 0.35
C VAL A 48 18.17 -2.61 1.40
N ASP A 49 18.93 -1.58 1.04
CA ASP A 49 19.39 -0.52 1.94
C ASP A 49 18.55 0.77 1.82
N ALA A 50 17.42 0.72 1.11
CA ALA A 50 16.60 1.90 0.89
C ALA A 50 16.01 2.46 2.18
N ASN A 51 16.04 3.79 2.29
CA ASN A 51 15.48 4.48 3.45
C ASN A 51 13.95 4.30 3.50
N PHE A 52 13.49 3.53 4.49
CA PHE A 52 12.08 3.24 4.68
C PHE A 52 11.22 4.51 4.89
N THR A 53 11.79 5.53 5.52
CA THR A 53 11.13 6.82 5.72
C THR A 53 10.85 7.51 4.39
N SER A 54 11.80 7.48 3.45
CA SER A 54 11.57 8.10 2.13
C SER A 54 10.48 7.37 1.36
N ILE A 55 10.44 6.03 1.43
CA ILE A 55 9.39 5.21 0.80
C ILE A 55 8.00 5.56 1.36
N CYS A 56 7.91 5.80 2.67
CA CYS A 56 6.68 6.23 3.32
C CYS A 56 6.14 7.55 2.70
N TYR A 57 7.03 8.54 2.56
CA TYR A 57 6.68 9.84 1.97
C TYR A 57 6.35 9.74 0.48
N ASP A 58 7.17 9.01 -0.29
CA ASP A 58 6.97 8.79 -1.73
C ASP A 58 5.64 8.06 -2.01
N ALA A 59 5.23 7.19 -1.09
CA ALA A 59 3.94 6.51 -1.17
C ALA A 59 2.74 7.43 -0.82
N GLY A 60 2.97 8.63 -0.28
CA GLY A 60 1.93 9.60 0.06
C GLY A 60 1.42 9.51 1.51
N PHE A 61 2.20 8.93 2.43
CA PHE A 61 1.92 8.99 3.86
C PHE A 61 2.59 10.21 4.50
N SER A 62 1.97 10.74 5.56
CA SER A 62 2.48 11.91 6.30
C SER A 62 3.66 11.58 7.21
N ASP A 63 3.73 10.32 7.67
CA ASP A 63 4.70 9.83 8.62
C ASP A 63 4.56 8.30 8.73
N GLN A 64 5.52 7.66 9.40
CA GLN A 64 5.52 6.21 9.60
C GLN A 64 4.32 5.72 10.43
N SER A 65 3.82 6.50 11.39
CA SER A 65 2.70 6.09 12.25
C SER A 65 1.40 6.00 11.45
N HIS A 66 1.16 6.94 10.53
CA HIS A 66 0.05 6.92 9.58
C HIS A 66 0.14 5.69 8.68
N LEU A 67 1.32 5.40 8.10
CA LEU A 67 1.55 4.18 7.32
C LEU A 67 1.24 2.93 8.15
N ILE A 68 1.81 2.80 9.35
CA ILE A 68 1.64 1.61 10.19
C ILE A 68 0.16 1.39 10.54
N LYS A 69 -0.57 2.45 10.88
CA LYS A 69 -1.99 2.38 11.21
C LYS A 69 -2.83 1.91 10.02
N ASP A 70 -2.62 2.50 8.84
CA ASP A 70 -3.36 2.11 7.64
C ASP A 70 -2.96 0.71 7.18
N PHE A 71 -1.67 0.38 7.17
CA PHE A 71 -1.17 -0.95 6.79
C PHE A 71 -1.75 -2.05 7.69
N ARG A 72 -1.76 -1.85 9.02
CA ARG A 72 -2.38 -2.80 9.96
C ARG A 72 -3.88 -2.94 9.74
N LYS A 73 -4.58 -1.83 9.49
CA LYS A 73 -6.02 -1.84 9.20
C LYS A 73 -6.35 -2.67 7.96
N HIS A 74 -5.45 -2.71 6.97
CA HIS A 74 -5.66 -3.43 5.72
C HIS A 74 -5.10 -4.86 5.69
N THR A 75 -4.03 -5.15 6.43
CA THR A 75 -3.30 -6.44 6.36
C THR A 75 -3.31 -7.23 7.66
N GLY A 76 -3.70 -6.62 8.78
CA GLY A 76 -3.64 -7.20 10.12
C GLY A 76 -2.27 -7.12 10.80
N ILE A 77 -1.20 -6.79 10.09
CA ILE A 77 0.18 -6.75 10.59
C ILE A 77 0.87 -5.42 10.22
N SER A 78 2.03 -5.13 10.80
CA SER A 78 2.84 -3.96 10.40
C SER A 78 3.64 -4.23 9.12
N PRO A 79 4.10 -3.18 8.42
CA PRO A 79 5.01 -3.32 7.28
C PRO A 79 6.28 -4.11 7.63
N THR A 80 6.85 -3.89 8.82
CA THR A 80 8.07 -4.58 9.28
C THR A 80 7.82 -6.07 9.48
N GLU A 81 6.70 -6.44 10.09
CA GLU A 81 6.28 -7.86 10.25
C GLU A 81 6.06 -8.51 8.89
N TYR A 82 5.39 -7.82 7.95
CA TYR A 82 5.19 -8.29 6.58
C TYR A 82 6.53 -8.57 5.88
N LEU A 83 7.49 -7.65 5.97
CA LEU A 83 8.82 -7.78 5.38
C LEU A 83 9.64 -8.90 6.02
N TYR A 84 9.55 -9.07 7.33
CA TYR A 84 10.21 -10.16 8.05
C TYR A 84 9.65 -11.51 7.62
N ASN A 85 8.32 -11.65 7.55
CA ASN A 85 7.65 -12.87 7.13
C ASN A 85 7.97 -13.22 5.67
N SER A 86 7.95 -12.23 4.78
CA SER A 86 8.28 -12.41 3.36
C SER A 86 9.73 -12.89 3.18
N ARG A 87 10.69 -12.29 3.89
CA ARG A 87 12.10 -12.73 3.87
C ARG A 87 12.28 -14.10 4.51
N LYS A 88 11.59 -14.40 5.60
CA LYS A 88 11.63 -15.72 6.25
C LYS A 88 11.13 -16.81 5.31
N LEU A 89 10.02 -16.58 4.61
CA LEU A 89 9.50 -17.48 3.59
C LEU A 89 10.52 -17.69 2.46
N ALA A 90 11.08 -16.62 1.89
CA ALA A 90 12.11 -16.71 0.86
C ALA A 90 13.35 -17.50 1.33
N ASN A 91 13.85 -17.21 2.54
CA ASN A 91 15.01 -17.89 3.11
C ASN A 91 14.76 -19.38 3.35
N ASN A 92 13.56 -19.75 3.80
CA ASN A 92 13.20 -21.14 4.02
C ASN A 92 13.12 -21.91 2.69
N LEU A 93 12.55 -21.29 1.64
CA LEU A 93 12.50 -21.91 0.31
C LEU A 93 13.90 -22.20 -0.24
N ILE A 94 14.84 -21.27 -0.08
CA ILE A 94 16.25 -21.46 -0.51
C ILE A 94 16.89 -22.64 0.25
N LYS A 95 16.64 -22.77 1.56
CA LYS A 95 17.18 -23.87 2.37
C LYS A 95 16.58 -25.23 2.05
N THR A 96 15.36 -25.26 1.52
CA THR A 96 14.65 -26.51 1.18
C THR A 96 14.84 -26.96 -0.27
N LEU A 97 15.44 -26.13 -1.13
CA LEU A 97 15.84 -26.58 -2.47
C LEU A 97 16.97 -27.60 -2.32
N PRO A 98 16.83 -28.83 -2.86
CA PRO A 98 17.90 -29.82 -2.80
C PRO A 98 19.14 -29.24 -3.50
N ALA A 99 20.30 -29.42 -2.86
CA ALA A 99 21.60 -29.08 -3.42
C ALA A 99 21.92 -30.01 -4.61
N THR A 100 21.24 -29.81 -5.73
CA THR A 100 21.52 -30.49 -6.99
C THR A 100 21.29 -29.50 -8.11
N ILE A 101 22.26 -28.60 -8.30
CA ILE A 101 22.96 -28.35 -9.56
C ILE A 101 24.28 -27.67 -9.15
N SER A 102 25.30 -28.48 -8.89
CA SER A 102 26.63 -28.38 -9.53
C SER A 102 27.44 -29.62 -9.21
#